data_AF-A0A0E1FDS7-F1
#
_entry.id   AF-A0A0E1FDS7-F1
#
_cell.length_a   1.000
_cell.length_b   1.000
_cell.length_c   1.000
_cell.angle_alpha   90.00
_cell.angle_beta   90.00
_cell.angle_gamma   90.00
#
_symmetry.space_group_name_H-M   'P 1'
#
loop_
_entity.id
_entity.type
_entity.pdbx_description
1 polymer ?
#
loop_
_entity_poly.entity_id
_entity_poly.type
_entity_poly.pdbx_seq_one_letter_code
_entity_poly.pdbx_strand_id
1 'polypeptide(L)'
;MAQDRVFSPTLIPSLDNEVKVCHADELLDPLLCNSIVKILNYHTTVPYTFMMNQGQWDGVKNRIPFEHDLAIRFGLEYDLRQFSESVLERYSFHTMMYLKFTMYAQKHSLNEGSTFIRELAKDSFTARMAIAKKNFGEVIDLALSNANKPVLAGNAIAIHENNGPYLINENMYKKVFGRPYDSATVSQFIRQYQYTPPLSSF
;
A
#
# COMPACT_ATOMS: atom_id res chain seq x y z
N MET A 1 7.79 26.79 9.92
CA MET A 1 8.76 25.94 9.21
C MET A 1 8.47 24.51 9.61
N ALA A 2 7.64 23.82 8.84
CA ALA A 2 7.35 22.41 9.10
C ALA A 2 8.64 21.63 8.85
N GLN A 3 9.14 20.92 9.88
CA GLN A 3 10.20 19.95 9.70
C GLN A 3 9.68 18.89 8.74
N ASP A 4 10.20 18.88 7.51
CA ASP A 4 10.10 17.73 6.62
C ASP A 4 10.64 16.53 7.41
N ARG A 5 9.73 15.69 7.94
CA ARG A 5 10.11 14.46 8.62
C ARG A 5 10.98 13.69 7.64
N VAL A 6 12.22 13.44 8.01
CA VAL A 6 13.18 12.65 7.23
C VAL A 6 12.50 11.35 6.83
N PHE A 7 12.13 11.27 5.55
CA PHE A 7 11.25 10.25 5.03
C PHE A 7 12.07 8.97 4.78
N SER A 8 12.38 8.23 5.85
CA SER A 8 13.15 6.99 5.72
C SER A 8 12.31 5.90 5.05
N PRO A 9 12.79 5.25 3.97
CA PRO A 9 12.11 4.10 3.35
C PRO A 9 12.04 2.86 4.24
N THR A 10 12.75 2.84 5.37
CA THR A 10 12.70 1.74 6.35
C THR A 10 11.71 1.99 7.48
N LEU A 11 11.19 3.21 7.62
CA LEU A 11 10.14 3.54 8.59
C LEU A 11 8.78 3.37 7.90
N ILE A 12 8.33 2.12 7.86
CA ILE A 12 6.92 1.80 7.58
C ILE A 12 6.15 2.04 8.88
N PRO A 13 5.20 3.00 8.93
CA PRO A 13 4.34 3.16 10.10
C PRO A 13 3.59 1.84 10.34
N SER A 14 3.67 1.30 11.56
CA SER A 14 2.87 0.13 11.89
C SER A 14 1.39 0.50 11.80
N LEU A 15 0.62 -0.32 11.10
CA LEU A 15 -0.83 -0.25 11.14
C LEU A 15 -1.36 -0.60 12.54
N ASP A 16 -0.56 -1.17 13.44
CA ASP A 16 -0.93 -1.47 14.82
C ASP A 16 -0.90 -0.27 15.78
N ASN A 17 -0.70 0.96 15.28
CA ASN A 17 -0.89 2.16 16.09
C ASN A 17 -2.39 2.35 16.41
N GLU A 18 -2.86 1.59 17.40
CA GLU A 18 -4.15 1.81 18.07
C GLU A 18 -4.14 3.18 18.74
N VAL A 19 -4.71 4.20 18.08
CA VAL A 19 -5.10 5.41 18.79
C VAL A 19 -6.44 5.10 19.45
N LYS A 20 -6.43 4.77 20.74
CA LYS A 20 -7.66 4.63 21.54
C LYS A 20 -8.32 6.00 21.66
N VAL A 21 -9.37 6.25 20.88
CA VAL A 21 -10.15 7.50 20.96
C VAL A 21 -11.30 7.38 21.98
N CYS A 22 -11.64 6.17 22.45
CA CYS A 22 -12.63 6.00 23.51
C CYS A 22 -11.96 6.14 24.88
N HIS A 23 -11.79 7.37 25.35
CA HIS A 23 -11.67 7.63 26.78
C HIS A 23 -13.07 7.59 27.38
N ALA A 24 -13.25 6.83 28.47
CA ALA A 24 -14.52 6.71 29.18
C ALA A 24 -15.00 8.03 29.83
N ASP A 25 -14.17 9.07 29.70
CA ASP A 25 -14.21 10.31 30.45
C ASP A 25 -14.87 11.43 29.62
N GLU A 26 -15.01 11.24 28.30
CA GLU A 26 -15.72 12.15 27.40
C GLU A 26 -17.05 11.52 26.98
N LEU A 27 -18.12 12.27 27.21
CA LEU A 27 -19.55 12.01 26.98
C LEU A 27 -19.90 11.57 25.53
N LEU A 28 -19.41 10.42 25.09
CA LEU A 28 -19.87 9.75 23.87
C LEU A 28 -20.60 8.47 24.26
N ASP A 29 -21.86 8.43 23.83
CA ASP A 29 -22.88 7.41 24.08
C ASP A 29 -22.29 5.98 23.99
N PRO A 30 -22.47 5.10 25.00
CA PRO A 30 -21.98 3.71 24.97
C PRO A 30 -22.45 2.90 23.74
N LEU A 31 -23.49 3.34 23.02
CA LEU A 31 -23.90 2.79 21.73
C LEU A 31 -22.86 3.01 20.61
N LEU A 32 -22.03 4.05 20.73
CA LEU A 32 -20.91 4.36 19.84
C LEU A 32 -19.61 3.64 20.26
N CYS A 33 -19.67 2.61 21.09
CA CYS A 33 -18.51 1.79 21.44
C CYS A 33 -18.73 0.30 21.13
N ASN A 34 -19.69 -0.03 20.26
CA ASN A 34 -19.91 -1.40 19.79
C ASN A 34 -18.93 -1.78 18.65
N SER A 35 -18.97 -3.03 18.19
CA SER A 35 -18.10 -3.55 17.12
C SER A 35 -18.18 -2.77 15.80
N ILE A 36 -19.30 -2.10 15.51
CA ILE A 36 -19.50 -1.22 14.35
C ILE A 36 -18.76 0.11 14.54
N VAL A 37 -18.56 0.58 15.79
CA VAL A 37 -17.87 1.86 16.06
C VAL A 37 -16.38 1.69 16.38
N LYS A 38 -15.91 0.47 16.71
CA LYS A 38 -14.47 0.14 16.59
C LYS A 38 -13.91 0.45 15.19
N ILE A 39 -14.76 0.36 14.16
CA ILE A 39 -14.43 0.78 12.79
C ILE A 39 -14.13 2.28 12.75
N LEU A 40 -14.94 3.14 13.39
CA LEU A 40 -14.71 4.59 13.41
C LEU A 40 -13.49 5.04 14.24
N ASN A 41 -12.94 4.17 15.09
CA ASN A 41 -11.70 4.42 15.85
C ASN A 41 -10.42 4.19 15.05
N TYR A 42 -10.51 3.72 13.80
CA TYR A 42 -9.32 3.58 12.97
C TYR A 42 -8.99 4.91 12.29
N HIS A 43 -7.71 5.29 12.36
CA HIS A 43 -7.19 6.44 11.63
C HIS A 43 -7.61 6.34 10.16
N THR A 44 -8.40 7.31 9.70
CA THR A 44 -8.70 7.45 8.28
C THR A 44 -7.37 7.71 7.58
N THR A 45 -7.08 7.06 6.46
CA THR A 45 -5.94 7.42 5.61
C THR A 45 -6.47 7.85 4.25
N VAL A 46 -5.77 8.76 3.57
CA VAL A 46 -5.87 8.91 2.11
C VAL A 46 -4.73 8.09 1.52
N PRO A 47 -4.94 6.79 1.24
CA PRO A 47 -3.90 5.88 0.77
C PRO A 47 -3.30 6.23 -0.59
N TYR A 48 -2.07 5.76 -0.81
CA TYR A 48 -1.42 5.85 -2.10
C TYR A 48 -1.97 4.81 -3.10
N THR A 49 -2.46 5.27 -4.25
CA THR A 49 -3.13 4.45 -5.28
C THR A 49 -2.25 4.10 -6.48
N PHE A 50 -0.95 4.41 -6.42
CA PHE A 50 -0.05 4.33 -7.58
C PHE A 50 -0.50 5.18 -8.78
N MET A 51 -1.47 6.08 -8.59
CA MET A 51 -2.14 6.85 -9.66
C MET A 51 -2.73 5.95 -10.76
N MET A 52 -2.99 4.69 -10.44
CA MET A 52 -3.59 3.73 -11.36
C MET A 52 -5.11 3.95 -11.49
N ASN A 53 -5.64 3.79 -12.70
CA ASN A 53 -7.09 3.75 -12.94
C ASN A 53 -7.69 2.36 -12.61
N GLN A 54 -9.02 2.26 -12.59
CA GLN A 54 -9.71 1.00 -12.26
C GLN A 54 -9.31 -0.17 -13.16
N GLY A 55 -9.21 0.02 -14.48
CA GLY A 55 -8.83 -1.05 -15.39
C GLY A 55 -7.41 -1.58 -15.16
N GLN A 56 -6.49 -0.72 -14.72
CA GLN A 56 -5.15 -1.12 -14.31
C GLN A 56 -5.19 -1.93 -13.01
N TRP A 57 -5.97 -1.49 -12.01
CA TRP A 57 -6.18 -2.22 -10.75
C TRP A 57 -6.80 -3.61 -10.98
N ASP A 58 -7.86 -3.68 -11.79
CA ASP A 58 -8.49 -4.95 -12.19
C ASP A 58 -7.50 -5.85 -12.94
N GLY A 59 -6.65 -5.26 -13.79
CA GLY A 59 -5.59 -5.97 -14.48
C GLY A 59 -4.60 -6.65 -13.53
N VAL A 60 -4.18 -5.97 -12.46
CA VAL A 60 -3.32 -6.56 -11.42
C VAL A 60 -4.08 -7.63 -10.64
N LYS A 61 -5.30 -7.31 -10.18
CA LYS A 61 -6.17 -8.21 -9.41
C LYS A 61 -6.38 -9.56 -10.10
N ASN A 62 -6.65 -9.52 -11.40
CA ASN A 62 -6.99 -10.72 -12.17
C ASN A 62 -5.77 -11.57 -12.56
N ARG A 63 -4.58 -10.96 -12.63
CA ARG A 63 -3.36 -11.66 -13.07
C ARG A 63 -2.50 -12.13 -11.90
N ILE A 64 -2.19 -11.23 -10.97
CA ILE A 64 -1.40 -11.53 -9.76
C ILE A 64 -2.15 -11.00 -8.53
N PRO A 65 -3.23 -11.70 -8.08
CA PRO A 65 -4.02 -11.32 -6.91
C PRO A 65 -3.23 -10.92 -5.65
N PHE A 66 -2.15 -11.64 -5.35
CA PHE A 66 -1.33 -11.33 -4.17
C PHE A 66 -0.58 -10.00 -4.31
N GLU A 67 -0.14 -9.62 -5.51
CA GLU A 67 0.50 -8.33 -5.77
C GLU A 67 -0.50 -7.18 -5.61
N HIS A 68 -1.72 -7.39 -6.10
CA HIS A 68 -2.82 -6.46 -5.89
C HIS A 68 -3.09 -6.23 -4.39
N ASP A 69 -3.20 -7.30 -3.63
CA ASP A 69 -3.49 -7.21 -2.19
C ASP A 69 -2.32 -6.60 -1.40
N LEU A 70 -1.07 -6.90 -1.79
CA LEU A 70 0.13 -6.22 -1.30
C LEU A 70 0.09 -4.72 -1.57
N ALA A 71 -0.33 -4.30 -2.76
CA ALA A 71 -0.37 -2.90 -3.15
C ALA A 71 -1.42 -2.10 -2.38
N ILE A 72 -2.60 -2.67 -2.14
CA ILE A 72 -3.63 -2.04 -1.28
C ILE A 72 -3.08 -1.82 0.12
N ARG A 73 -2.51 -2.88 0.70
CA ARG A 73 -1.96 -2.82 2.05
C ARG A 73 -0.82 -1.82 2.16
N PHE A 74 0.13 -1.84 1.23
CA PHE A 74 1.18 -0.84 1.12
C PHE A 74 0.59 0.57 1.04
N GLY A 75 -0.39 0.80 0.16
CA GLY A 75 -1.04 2.11 0.01
C GLY A 75 -1.64 2.63 1.31
N LEU A 76 -2.26 1.76 2.11
CA LEU A 76 -2.85 2.09 3.42
C LEU A 76 -1.83 2.48 4.49
N GLU A 77 -0.55 2.12 4.31
CA GLU A 77 0.54 2.55 5.21
C GLU A 77 0.95 4.02 4.99
N TYR A 78 0.51 4.64 3.89
CA TYR A 78 0.83 6.03 3.54
C TYR A 78 -0.42 6.91 3.53
N ASP A 79 -0.50 7.88 4.44
CA ASP A 79 -1.57 8.89 4.43
C ASP A 79 -1.13 10.11 3.61
N LEU A 80 -1.67 10.26 2.39
CA LEU A 80 -1.30 11.31 1.45
C LEU A 80 -1.58 12.73 1.97
N ARG A 81 -2.47 12.89 2.95
CA ARG A 81 -2.73 14.19 3.60
C ARG A 81 -1.52 14.72 4.38
N GLN A 82 -0.54 13.88 4.66
CA GLN A 82 0.71 14.29 5.31
C GLN A 82 1.69 14.98 4.36
N PHE A 83 1.40 15.01 3.05
CA PHE A 83 2.25 15.64 2.04
C PHE A 83 1.54 16.85 1.43
N SER A 84 2.33 17.86 1.04
CA SER A 84 1.79 18.99 0.27
C SER A 84 1.45 18.56 -1.16
N GLU A 85 0.51 19.27 -1.79
CA GLU A 85 0.16 19.07 -3.20
C GLU A 85 1.39 19.12 -4.10
N SER A 86 2.29 20.08 -3.85
CA SER A 86 3.55 20.23 -4.59
C SER A 86 4.53 19.06 -4.46
N VAL A 87 4.38 18.19 -3.46
CA VAL A 87 5.13 16.93 -3.33
C VAL A 87 4.40 15.81 -4.06
N LEU A 88 3.08 15.75 -3.90
CA LEU A 88 2.23 14.76 -4.56
C LEU A 88 2.27 14.87 -6.08
N GLU A 89 2.52 16.06 -6.64
CA GLU A 89 2.67 16.26 -8.09
C GLU A 89 4.04 15.83 -8.65
N ARG A 90 5.03 15.52 -7.79
CA ARG A 90 6.40 15.23 -8.24
C ARG A 90 6.52 13.80 -8.74
N TYR A 91 7.03 13.65 -9.97
CA TYR A 91 7.39 12.35 -10.52
C TYR A 91 8.42 11.57 -9.68
N SER A 92 9.34 12.27 -9.01
CA SER A 92 10.30 11.64 -8.10
C SER A 92 9.65 11.05 -6.84
N PHE A 93 8.59 11.69 -6.31
CA PHE A 93 7.78 11.12 -5.23
C PHE A 93 7.12 9.83 -5.68
N HIS A 94 6.47 9.82 -6.84
CA HIS A 94 5.84 8.60 -7.37
C HIS A 94 6.87 7.50 -7.70
N THR A 95 8.02 7.88 -8.27
CA THR A 95 9.13 6.94 -8.49
C THR A 95 9.54 6.28 -7.18
N MET A 96 9.75 7.07 -6.13
CA MET A 96 10.08 6.58 -4.79
C MET A 96 9.02 5.59 -4.28
N MET A 97 7.73 5.89 -4.45
CA MET A 97 6.66 5.00 -3.98
C MET A 97 6.66 3.64 -4.70
N TYR A 98 6.90 3.60 -6.01
CA TYR A 98 7.02 2.36 -6.75
C TYR A 98 8.26 1.54 -6.34
N LEU A 99 9.40 2.21 -6.12
CA LEU A 99 10.63 1.54 -5.63
C LEU A 99 10.44 0.97 -4.23
N LYS A 100 9.79 1.72 -3.33
CA LYS A 100 9.40 1.25 -2.00
C LYS A 100 8.47 0.05 -2.06
N PHE A 101 7.48 0.07 -2.96
CA PHE A 101 6.58 -1.07 -3.14
C PHE A 101 7.33 -2.32 -3.63
N THR A 102 8.32 -2.16 -4.52
CA THR A 102 9.16 -3.29 -4.95
C THR A 102 9.87 -3.93 -3.75
N MET A 103 10.52 -3.12 -2.91
CA MET A 103 11.19 -3.60 -1.70
C MET A 103 10.21 -4.21 -0.68
N TYR A 104 9.02 -3.64 -0.57
CA TYR A 104 7.93 -4.17 0.25
C TYR A 104 7.53 -5.57 -0.22
N ALA A 105 7.28 -5.74 -1.52
CA ALA A 105 6.93 -7.04 -2.11
C ALA A 105 8.05 -8.07 -1.94
N GLN A 106 9.33 -7.67 -2.08
CA GLN A 106 10.49 -8.53 -1.81
C GLN A 106 10.49 -9.03 -0.35
N LYS A 107 10.23 -8.14 0.61
CA LYS A 107 10.20 -8.48 2.04
C LYS A 107 9.04 -9.41 2.40
N HIS A 108 7.85 -9.13 1.89
CA HIS A 108 6.61 -9.78 2.36
C HIS A 108 6.18 -11.01 1.55
N SER A 109 6.93 -11.42 0.52
CA SER A 109 6.55 -12.51 -0.40
C SER A 109 6.81 -13.94 0.12
N LEU A 110 7.76 -14.18 1.03
CA LEU A 110 7.96 -15.53 1.61
C LEU A 110 7.97 -15.58 3.14
N ASN A 111 8.87 -14.83 3.78
CA ASN A 111 9.07 -14.94 5.24
C ASN A 111 7.88 -14.39 6.03
N GLU A 112 7.17 -13.42 5.46
CA GLU A 112 6.00 -12.80 6.08
C GLU A 112 4.70 -13.05 5.27
N GLY A 113 4.75 -13.74 4.13
CA GLY A 113 3.60 -13.90 3.23
C GLY A 113 2.42 -14.62 3.87
N SER A 114 2.67 -15.66 4.68
CA SER A 114 1.61 -16.36 5.42
C SER A 114 1.02 -15.51 6.55
N THR A 115 1.85 -14.73 7.24
CA THR A 115 1.43 -13.75 8.24
C THR A 115 0.61 -12.63 7.59
N PHE A 116 1.04 -12.18 6.43
CA PHE A 116 0.38 -11.17 5.62
C PHE A 116 -0.99 -11.63 5.12
N ILE A 117 -1.08 -12.84 4.55
CA ILE A 117 -2.36 -13.45 4.15
C ILE A 117 -3.31 -13.56 5.35
N ARG A 118 -2.79 -13.92 6.54
CA ARG A 118 -3.59 -13.93 7.77
C ARG A 118 -4.03 -12.53 8.20
N GLU A 119 -3.17 -11.53 8.01
CA GLU A 119 -3.45 -10.16 8.37
C GLU A 119 -4.50 -9.51 7.47
N LEU A 120 -4.42 -9.76 6.15
CA LEU A 120 -5.45 -9.36 5.19
C LEU A 120 -6.81 -9.97 5.51
N ALA A 121 -6.83 -11.16 6.11
CA ALA A 121 -8.06 -11.83 6.54
C ALA A 121 -8.64 -11.29 7.86
N LYS A 122 -7.97 -10.36 8.54
CA LYS A 122 -8.49 -9.77 9.79
C LYS A 122 -9.61 -8.78 9.50
N ASP A 123 -10.68 -8.83 10.30
CA ASP A 123 -11.80 -7.87 10.23
C ASP A 123 -11.36 -6.41 10.40
N SER A 124 -10.29 -6.17 11.16
CA SER A 124 -9.70 -4.84 11.34
C SER A 124 -9.13 -4.26 10.04
N PHE A 125 -8.58 -5.11 9.17
CA PHE A 125 -8.11 -4.68 7.86
C PHE A 125 -9.28 -4.36 6.93
N THR A 126 -10.30 -5.22 6.89
CA THR A 126 -11.56 -5.00 6.16
C THR A 126 -12.24 -3.69 6.58
N ALA A 127 -12.28 -3.42 7.89
CA ALA A 127 -12.81 -2.18 8.45
C ALA A 127 -12.03 -0.94 7.95
N ARG A 128 -10.70 -0.98 7.99
CA ARG A 128 -9.84 0.11 7.49
C ARG A 128 -10.01 0.34 6.00
N MET A 129 -10.12 -0.73 5.22
CA MET A 129 -10.38 -0.65 3.79
C MET A 129 -11.76 -0.02 3.51
N ALA A 130 -12.80 -0.38 4.27
CA ALA A 130 -14.13 0.21 4.13
C ALA A 130 -14.16 1.71 4.47
N ILE A 131 -13.39 2.15 5.47
CA ILE A 131 -13.21 3.57 5.81
C ILE A 131 -12.43 4.29 4.72
N ALA A 132 -11.30 3.71 4.30
CA ALA A 132 -10.45 4.28 3.26
C ALA A 132 -11.20 4.38 1.93
N LYS A 133 -12.08 3.42 1.59
CA LYS A 133 -12.91 3.45 0.37
C LYS A 133 -13.77 4.72 0.28
N LYS A 134 -14.19 5.30 1.41
CA LYS A 134 -14.88 6.60 1.43
C LYS A 134 -13.95 7.78 1.10
N ASN A 135 -12.65 7.64 1.35
CA ASN A 135 -11.62 8.67 1.13
C ASN A 135 -10.79 8.47 -0.14
N PHE A 136 -10.80 7.28 -0.75
CA PHE A 136 -10.07 6.94 -1.98
C PHE A 136 -10.54 7.73 -3.22
N GLY A 137 -11.53 8.61 -3.07
CA GLY A 137 -12.38 9.07 -4.16
C GLY A 137 -13.28 7.90 -4.58
N GLU A 138 -14.56 8.16 -4.83
CA GLU A 138 -15.55 7.13 -5.23
C GLU A 138 -15.22 6.41 -6.57
N VAL A 139 -14.07 6.70 -7.18
CA VAL A 139 -13.70 6.31 -8.55
C VAL A 139 -12.94 4.97 -8.64
N ILE A 140 -12.28 4.51 -7.56
CA ILE A 140 -11.51 3.25 -7.58
C ILE A 140 -12.05 2.27 -6.52
N ASP A 141 -12.58 1.14 -6.97
CA ASP A 141 -13.03 0.05 -6.09
C ASP A 141 -11.85 -0.84 -5.66
N LEU A 142 -11.21 -0.43 -4.56
CA LEU A 142 -10.09 -1.16 -3.97
C LEU A 142 -10.61 -2.15 -2.94
N ALA A 143 -11.10 -3.28 -3.45
CA ALA A 143 -11.46 -4.45 -2.66
C ALA A 143 -10.44 -5.55 -2.87
N LEU A 144 -10.01 -6.21 -1.79
CA LEU A 144 -9.13 -7.38 -1.83
C LEU A 144 -9.56 -8.41 -2.88
N SER A 145 -8.58 -9.16 -3.37
CA SER A 145 -8.83 -10.30 -4.21
C SER A 145 -9.68 -11.34 -3.46
N ASN A 146 -10.61 -11.97 -4.17
CA ASN A 146 -11.35 -13.13 -3.68
C ASN A 146 -10.59 -14.44 -3.97
N ALA A 147 -9.28 -14.35 -4.25
CA ALA A 147 -8.45 -15.50 -4.55
C ALA A 147 -8.31 -16.40 -3.32
N ASN A 148 -8.28 -17.71 -3.54
CA ASN A 148 -8.09 -18.67 -2.46
C ASN A 148 -6.64 -18.66 -1.94
N LYS A 149 -6.44 -19.16 -0.72
CA LYS A 149 -5.12 -19.18 -0.07
C LYS A 149 -4.02 -19.87 -0.90
N PRO A 150 -4.27 -21.01 -1.57
CA PRO A 150 -3.26 -21.62 -2.46
C PRO A 150 -2.79 -20.71 -3.59
N VAL A 151 -3.72 -20.00 -4.26
CA VAL A 151 -3.37 -19.04 -5.33
C VAL A 151 -2.51 -17.90 -4.77
N LEU A 152 -2.92 -17.33 -3.64
CA LEU A 152 -2.15 -16.26 -2.98
C LEU A 152 -0.75 -16.72 -2.59
N ALA A 153 -0.61 -17.93 -2.02
CA ALA A 153 0.68 -18.51 -1.67
C ALA A 153 1.56 -18.76 -2.91
N GLY A 154 0.99 -19.28 -4.01
CA GLY A 154 1.71 -19.49 -5.27
C GLY A 154 2.19 -18.19 -5.89
N ASN A 155 1.36 -17.13 -5.89
CA ASN A 155 1.78 -15.81 -6.33
C ASN A 155 2.86 -15.21 -5.43
N ALA A 156 2.78 -15.43 -4.11
CA ALA A 156 3.79 -14.96 -3.17
C ALA A 156 5.17 -15.59 -3.47
N ILE A 157 5.22 -16.90 -3.71
CA ILE A 157 6.45 -17.59 -4.15
C ILE A 157 6.97 -16.98 -5.46
N ALA A 158 6.11 -16.81 -6.47
CA ALA A 158 6.51 -16.26 -7.76
C ALA A 158 7.08 -14.83 -7.64
N ILE A 159 6.46 -13.96 -6.84
CA ILE A 159 6.97 -12.60 -6.58
C ILE A 159 8.34 -12.63 -5.91
N HIS A 160 8.56 -13.56 -4.98
CA HIS A 160 9.86 -13.70 -4.33
C HIS A 160 10.93 -14.14 -5.32
N GLU A 161 10.66 -15.18 -6.11
CA GLU A 161 11.58 -15.68 -7.14
C GLU A 161 11.88 -14.62 -8.20
N ASN A 162 10.89 -13.78 -8.52
CA ASN A 162 11.06 -12.65 -9.43
C ASN A 162 11.80 -11.46 -8.82
N ASN A 163 12.16 -11.51 -7.54
CA ASN A 163 12.74 -10.39 -6.81
C ASN A 163 11.85 -9.12 -6.85
N GLY A 164 10.52 -9.27 -6.75
CA GLY A 164 9.58 -8.15 -6.70
C GLY A 164 8.37 -8.29 -7.63
N PRO A 165 7.55 -7.22 -7.77
CA PRO A 165 6.28 -7.25 -8.46
C PRO A 165 6.42 -7.41 -9.97
N TYR A 166 5.46 -8.10 -10.57
CA TYR A 166 5.39 -8.34 -12.02
C TYR A 166 4.68 -7.22 -12.78
N LEU A 167 3.70 -6.55 -12.17
CA LEU A 167 2.82 -5.60 -12.84
C LEU A 167 3.02 -4.16 -12.36
N ILE A 168 3.03 -3.91 -11.05
CA ILE A 168 3.21 -2.59 -10.43
C ILE A 168 4.72 -2.31 -10.31
N ASN A 169 5.32 -2.04 -11.47
CA ASN A 169 6.74 -1.73 -11.65
C ASN A 169 6.92 -0.58 -12.66
N GLU A 170 8.11 -0.42 -13.23
CA GLU A 170 8.40 0.70 -14.12
C GLU A 170 7.53 0.68 -15.40
N ASN A 171 7.10 -0.50 -15.87
CA ASN A 171 6.21 -0.57 -17.02
C ASN A 171 4.83 0.01 -16.69
N MET A 172 4.29 -0.28 -15.50
CA MET A 172 3.05 0.36 -15.05
C MET A 172 3.25 1.84 -14.81
N TYR A 173 4.36 2.26 -14.20
CA TYR A 173 4.68 3.67 -14.02
C TYR A 173 4.72 4.42 -15.36
N LYS A 174 5.38 3.86 -16.39
CA LYS A 174 5.40 4.41 -17.75
C LYS A 174 4.00 4.53 -18.35
N LYS A 175 3.12 3.53 -18.13
CA LYS A 175 1.72 3.58 -18.58
C LYS A 175 0.91 4.66 -17.88
N VAL A 176 1.17 4.92 -16.60
CA VAL A 176 0.45 5.91 -15.78
C VAL A 176 0.95 7.33 -16.05
N PHE A 177 2.26 7.54 -16.09
CA PHE A 177 2.88 8.88 -16.14
C PHE A 177 3.48 9.24 -17.51
N GLY A 178 3.46 8.34 -18.48
CA GLY A 178 4.01 8.56 -19.82
C GLY A 178 5.54 8.68 -19.87
N ARG A 179 6.25 8.29 -18.81
CA ARG A 179 7.71 8.47 -18.68
C ARG A 179 8.36 7.41 -17.79
N PRO A 180 9.67 7.12 -17.94
CA PRO A 180 10.40 6.24 -17.03
C PRO A 180 10.53 6.84 -15.63
N TYR A 181 11.03 6.04 -14.70
CA TYR A 181 11.37 6.50 -13.37
C TYR A 181 12.37 7.66 -13.39
N ASP A 182 12.29 8.50 -12.37
CA ASP A 182 13.30 9.52 -12.10
C ASP A 182 14.66 8.87 -11.77
N SER A 183 15.65 9.10 -12.63
CA SER A 183 16.95 8.41 -12.56
C SER A 183 17.78 8.78 -11.33
N ALA A 184 17.65 10.02 -10.85
CA ALA A 184 18.30 10.47 -9.62
C ALA A 184 17.74 9.72 -8.40
N THR A 185 16.41 9.59 -8.34
CA THR A 185 15.72 8.83 -7.29
C THR A 185 16.11 7.35 -7.32
N VAL A 186 16.12 6.72 -8.50
CA VAL A 186 16.57 5.33 -8.65
C VAL A 186 18.02 5.16 -8.18
N SER A 187 18.91 6.06 -8.60
CA SER A 187 20.33 6.03 -8.21
C SER A 187 20.51 6.16 -6.70
N GLN A 188 19.71 7.02 -6.05
CA GLN A 188 19.71 7.14 -4.60
C GLN A 188 19.30 5.82 -3.95
N PHE A 189 18.24 5.17 -4.45
CA PHE A 189 17.73 3.91 -3.90
C PHE A 189 18.74 2.76 -4.02
N ILE A 190 19.43 2.66 -5.15
CA ILE A 190 20.50 1.67 -5.34
C ILE A 190 21.63 1.91 -4.33
N ARG A 191 22.08 3.17 -4.18
CA ARG A 191 23.24 3.51 -3.33
C ARG A 191 22.95 3.42 -1.83
N GLN A 192 21.77 3.84 -1.40
CA GLN A 192 21.45 4.00 0.03
C GLN A 192 20.66 2.82 0.59
N TYR A 193 19.86 2.15 -0.25
CA TYR A 193 18.88 1.16 0.21
C TYR A 193 19.05 -0.20 -0.45
N GLN A 194 20.16 -0.41 -1.20
CA GLN A 194 20.48 -1.67 -1.87
C GLN A 194 19.34 -2.16 -2.77
N TYR A 195 18.62 -1.22 -3.38
CA TYR A 195 17.51 -1.54 -4.27
C TYR A 195 17.97 -2.45 -5.41
N THR A 196 17.24 -3.54 -5.61
CA THR A 196 17.39 -4.43 -6.76
C THR A 196 16.06 -4.49 -7.51
N PRO A 197 16.06 -4.34 -8.85
CA PRO A 197 14.83 -4.42 -9.63
C PRO A 197 14.31 -5.87 -9.74
N PRO A 198 13.03 -6.06 -10.08
CA PRO A 198 12.49 -7.37 -10.42
C PRO A 198 13.20 -7.96 -11.65
N LEU A 199 13.32 -9.28 -11.71
CA LEU A 199 13.96 -10.02 -12.81
C LEU A 199 13.13 -9.95 -14.09
N SER A 200 11.80 -9.98 -13.96
CA SER A 200 10.85 -9.92 -15.06
C SER A 200 9.74 -8.93 -14.79
N SER A 201 9.19 -8.38 -15.88
CA SER A 201 8.04 -7.48 -15.89
C SER A 201 7.18 -7.79 -17.11
N PHE A 202 5.84 -7.67 -16.97
CA PHE A 202 4.89 -7.80 -18.08
C PHE A 202 4.47 -6.44 -18.68
#